data_AF-A0AA90UEX1-F1
#
_entry.id   AF-A0AA90UEX1-F1
#
_cell.length_a   1.000
_cell.length_b   1.000
_cell.length_c   1.000
_cell.angle_alpha   90.00
_cell.angle_beta   90.00
_cell.angle_gamma   90.00
#
_symmetry.space_group_name_H-M   'P 1'
#
loop_
_entity.id
_entity.type
_entity.pdbx_description
1 polymer ?
#
loop_
_entity_poly.entity_id
_entity_poly.type
_entity_poly.pdbx_seq_one_letter_code
_entity_poly.pdbx_strand_id
1 'polypeptide(L)'
;PVLDLEPSHSQISKMGGPGVLFARVRTWLRLVERATGVKPILYISQIFVNRYLPAAPDLKHNYKIWIARYGEYKPDIHLVYWQLCPDGRVAGIHGAVDINVFNGYQDAFTKFSQNEVVR
;
A
#
# COMPACT_ATOMS: atom_id res chain seq x y z
N PRO A 1 -6.54 0.01 -8.60
CA PRO A 1 -6.09 -1.32 -8.11
C PRO A 1 -5.05 -1.18 -6.98
N VAL A 2 -4.98 -2.16 -6.08
CA VAL A 2 -4.06 -2.17 -4.94
C VAL A 2 -3.34 -3.52 -4.89
N LEU A 3 -2.03 -3.51 -4.62
CA LEU A 3 -1.27 -4.70 -4.27
C LEU A 3 -1.08 -4.73 -2.77
N ASP A 4 -1.70 -5.71 -2.12
CA ASP A 4 -1.42 -6.06 -0.74
C ASP A 4 -0.09 -6.85 -0.67
N LEU A 5 0.93 -6.26 -0.05
CA LEU A 5 2.29 -6.78 0.01
C LEU A 5 2.72 -7.01 1.47
N GLU A 6 2.22 -8.09 2.05
CA GLU A 6 2.51 -8.49 3.44
C GLU A 6 3.17 -9.87 3.60
N PRO A 7 4.20 -10.23 2.80
CA PRO A 7 4.89 -11.50 3.01
C PRO A 7 5.71 -11.46 4.31
N SER A 8 5.66 -12.56 5.06
CA SER A 8 6.55 -12.80 6.20
C SER A 8 8.02 -12.87 5.76
N HIS A 9 8.94 -12.62 6.70
CA HIS A 9 10.38 -12.77 6.43
C HIS A 9 10.75 -14.17 5.90
N SER A 10 10.11 -15.21 6.43
CA SER A 10 10.27 -16.60 5.97
C SER A 10 9.86 -16.77 4.50
N GLN A 11 8.71 -16.21 4.10
CA GLN A 11 8.26 -16.25 2.71
C GLN A 11 9.22 -15.49 1.79
N ILE A 12 9.72 -14.33 2.22
CA ILE A 12 10.70 -13.54 1.45
C ILE A 12 12.01 -14.33 1.28
N SER A 13 12.51 -14.96 2.35
CA SER A 13 13.71 -15.81 2.27
C SER A 13 13.50 -16.99 1.31
N LYS A 14 12.39 -17.73 1.46
CA LYS A 14 12.05 -18.89 0.61
C LYS A 14 11.93 -18.55 -0.87
N MET A 15 11.51 -17.33 -1.23
CA MET A 15 11.43 -16.92 -2.64
C MET A 15 12.76 -16.44 -3.24
N GLY A 16 13.85 -16.40 -2.46
CA GLY A 16 15.16 -15.93 -2.92
C GLY A 16 15.50 -14.51 -2.46
N GLY A 17 14.81 -14.00 -1.42
CA GLY A 17 15.14 -12.74 -0.76
C GLY A 17 14.46 -11.50 -1.35
N PRO A 18 14.75 -10.31 -0.78
CA PRO A 18 14.09 -9.05 -1.16
C PRO A 18 14.28 -8.68 -2.63
N GLY A 19 15.41 -9.01 -3.24
CA GLY A 19 15.67 -8.73 -4.66
C GLY A 19 14.66 -9.45 -5.57
N VAL A 20 14.41 -10.74 -5.33
CA VAL A 20 13.42 -11.51 -6.09
C VAL A 20 12.01 -11.01 -5.81
N LEU A 21 11.69 -10.69 -4.55
CA LEU A 21 10.42 -10.07 -4.18
C LEU A 21 10.15 -8.82 -5.01
N PHE A 22 11.08 -7.86 -5.02
CA PHE A 22 10.88 -6.60 -5.71
C PHE A 22 10.88 -6.73 -7.23
N ALA A 23 11.60 -7.70 -7.80
CA ALA A 23 11.51 -8.02 -9.23
C ALA A 23 10.09 -8.50 -9.61
N ARG A 24 9.49 -9.35 -8.78
CA ARG A 24 8.11 -9.84 -8.97
C ARG A 24 7.07 -8.75 -8.74
N VAL A 25 7.24 -7.93 -7.70
CA VAL A 25 6.39 -6.76 -7.44
C VAL A 25 6.39 -5.80 -8.63
N ARG A 26 7.56 -5.42 -9.16
CA ARG A 26 7.66 -4.56 -10.35
C ARG A 26 6.99 -5.17 -11.57
N THR A 27 7.08 -6.49 -11.73
CA THR A 27 6.41 -7.19 -12.83
C THR A 27 4.89 -7.11 -12.68
N TRP A 28 4.37 -7.39 -11.50
CA TRP A 28 2.93 -7.27 -11.21
C TRP A 28 2.44 -5.84 -11.44
N LEU A 29 3.14 -4.83 -10.88
CA LEU A 29 2.76 -3.43 -11.01
C LEU A 29 2.64 -3.00 -12.47
N ARG A 30 3.63 -3.34 -13.30
CA ARG A 30 3.60 -3.02 -14.74
C ARG A 30 2.48 -3.74 -15.48
N LEU A 31 2.21 -5.01 -15.16
CA LEU A 31 1.17 -5.78 -15.82
C LEU A 31 -0.22 -5.24 -15.48
N VAL A 32 -0.47 -4.92 -14.20
CA VAL A 32 -1.75 -4.38 -13.75
C VAL A 32 -1.96 -2.96 -14.28
N GLU A 33 -0.93 -2.11 -14.26
CA GLU A 33 -1.02 -0.76 -14.84
C GLU A 33 -1.34 -0.82 -16.34
N ARG A 34 -0.70 -1.72 -17.10
CA ARG A 34 -0.99 -1.91 -18.53
C ARG A 34 -2.41 -2.43 -18.77
N ALA A 35 -2.88 -3.36 -17.95
CA ALA A 35 -4.20 -3.97 -18.14
C ALA A 35 -5.35 -3.03 -17.73
N THR A 36 -5.12 -2.17 -16.74
CA THR A 36 -6.18 -1.32 -16.16
C THR A 36 -6.09 0.14 -16.56
N GLY A 37 -4.95 0.58 -17.11
CA GLY A 37 -4.65 2.00 -17.34
C GLY A 37 -4.42 2.81 -16.07
N VAL A 38 -4.46 2.19 -14.88
CA VAL A 38 -4.36 2.87 -13.59
C VAL A 38 -3.15 2.37 -12.82
N LYS A 39 -2.32 3.30 -12.36
CA LYS A 39 -1.14 3.00 -11.56
C LYS A 39 -1.56 2.38 -10.20
N PRO A 40 -1.09 1.17 -9.86
CA PRO A 40 -1.50 0.55 -8.61
C PRO A 40 -0.95 1.26 -7.36
N ILE A 41 -1.68 1.12 -6.26
CA ILE A 41 -1.23 1.51 -4.91
C ILE A 41 -0.56 0.30 -4.25
N LEU A 42 0.51 0.51 -3.49
CA LEU A 42 1.13 -0.51 -2.67
C LEU A 42 0.59 -0.43 -1.24
N TYR A 43 -0.08 -1.48 -0.77
CA TYR A 43 -0.43 -1.64 0.63
C TYR A 43 0.66 -2.45 1.35
N ILE A 44 1.26 -1.87 2.39
CA ILE A 44 2.40 -2.45 3.13
C ILE A 44 2.35 -2.06 4.61
N SER A 45 2.84 -2.96 5.47
CA SER A 45 2.99 -2.66 6.90
C SER A 45 4.17 -1.74 7.20
N GLN A 46 4.11 -1.03 8.32
CA GLN A 46 5.22 -0.25 8.88
C GLN A 46 6.53 -1.06 8.97
N ILE A 47 6.45 -2.33 9.38
CA ILE A 47 7.61 -3.21 9.50
C ILE A 47 8.22 -3.47 8.11
N PHE A 48 7.37 -3.69 7.11
CA PHE A 48 7.83 -3.88 5.74
C PHE A 48 8.51 -2.63 5.18
N VAL A 49 7.92 -1.45 5.42
CA VAL A 49 8.51 -0.14 5.07
C VAL A 49 9.91 0.00 5.66
N ASN A 50 10.08 -0.29 6.95
CA ASN A 50 11.37 -0.07 7.61
C ASN A 50 12.42 -1.10 7.21
N ARG A 51 12.02 -2.36 6.96
CA ARG A 51 12.96 -3.47 6.74
C ARG A 51 13.33 -3.69 5.28
N TYR A 52 12.38 -3.61 4.35
CA TYR A 52 12.60 -4.04 2.97
C TYR A 52 12.53 -2.89 1.97
N LEU A 53 11.65 -1.90 2.19
CA LEU A 53 11.48 -0.80 1.23
C LEU A 53 12.76 0.02 0.95
N PRO A 54 13.76 0.14 1.86
CA PRO A 54 15.03 0.79 1.53
C PRO A 54 15.79 0.11 0.37
N ALA A 55 15.54 -1.19 0.12
CA ALA A 55 16.12 -1.91 -1.02
C ALA A 55 15.34 -1.71 -2.34
N ALA A 56 14.27 -0.91 -2.34
CA ALA A 56 13.47 -0.57 -3.52
C ALA A 56 13.11 0.93 -3.54
N PRO A 57 14.11 1.83 -3.64
CA PRO A 57 13.88 3.28 -3.62
C PRO A 57 12.98 3.75 -4.78
N ASP A 58 13.01 3.06 -5.92
CA ASP A 58 12.12 3.32 -7.04
C ASP A 58 10.65 3.13 -6.67
N LEU A 59 10.33 2.08 -5.90
CA LEU A 59 8.95 1.83 -5.45
C LEU A 59 8.52 2.87 -4.42
N LYS A 60 9.42 3.22 -3.49
CA LYS A 60 9.20 4.24 -2.45
C LYS A 60 8.83 5.59 -3.05
N HIS A 61 9.52 6.02 -4.12
CA HIS A 61 9.32 7.35 -4.72
C HIS A 61 8.24 7.37 -5.79
N ASN A 62 8.14 6.33 -6.63
CA ASN A 62 7.29 6.37 -7.82
C ASN A 62 5.85 5.91 -7.56
N TYR A 63 5.58 5.20 -6.47
CA TYR A 63 4.27 4.63 -6.19
C TYR A 63 3.61 5.25 -4.96
N LYS A 64 2.29 5.33 -5.03
CA LYS A 64 1.44 5.70 -3.91
C LYS A 64 1.42 4.56 -2.89
N ILE A 65 1.56 4.89 -1.62
CA ILE A 65 1.62 3.93 -0.53
C ILE A 65 0.37 4.04 0.35
N TRP A 66 -0.24 2.89 0.63
CA TRP A 66 -1.19 2.70 1.70
C TRP A 66 -0.47 1.98 2.84
N ILE A 67 -0.32 2.61 4.00
CA ILE A 67 0.43 2.00 5.11
C ILE A 67 -0.50 1.46 6.19
N ALA A 68 -0.22 0.24 6.65
CA ALA A 68 -0.73 -0.28 7.92
C ALA A 68 0.20 0.12 9.06
N ARG A 69 -0.27 1.04 9.91
CA ARG A 69 0.52 1.60 11.02
C ARG A 69 -0.37 1.91 12.22
N TYR A 70 0.02 1.41 13.39
CA TYR A 70 -0.72 1.60 14.64
C TYR A 70 0.03 2.45 15.68
N GLY A 71 0.92 3.36 15.21
CA GLY A 71 1.75 4.22 16.07
C GLY A 71 2.17 5.54 15.39
N GLU A 72 2.90 6.40 16.11
CA GLU A 72 3.12 7.82 15.76
C GLU A 72 4.17 8.08 14.65
N TYR A 73 5.05 7.12 14.34
CA TYR A 73 6.14 7.34 13.39
C TYR A 73 5.64 7.47 11.95
N LYS A 74 5.85 8.64 11.33
CA LYS A 74 5.55 8.87 9.92
C LYS A 74 6.79 8.59 9.05
N PRO A 75 6.82 7.48 8.29
CA PRO A 75 7.89 7.25 7.34
C PRO A 75 7.82 8.27 6.19
N ASP A 76 8.98 8.61 5.66
CA ASP A 76 9.12 9.40 4.43
C ASP A 76 8.67 8.53 3.24
N ILE A 77 7.39 8.61 2.85
CA ILE A 77 6.79 7.86 1.72
C ILE A 77 5.68 8.71 1.08
N HIS A 78 5.33 8.41 -0.17
CA HIS A 78 4.16 9.00 -0.83
C HIS A 78 2.86 8.38 -0.29
N LEU A 79 2.51 8.73 0.95
CA LEU A 79 1.35 8.21 1.68
C LEU A 79 0.04 8.76 1.09
N VAL A 80 -0.86 7.87 0.66
CA VAL A 80 -2.23 8.22 0.22
C VAL A 80 -3.31 7.72 1.17
N TYR A 81 -3.11 6.54 1.76
CA TYR A 81 -4.03 5.96 2.73
C TYR A 81 -3.27 5.46 3.95
N TRP A 82 -3.84 5.66 5.12
CA TRP A 82 -3.34 5.13 6.38
C TRP A 82 -4.41 4.23 6.99
N GLN A 83 -4.12 2.94 7.12
CA GLN A 83 -4.92 2.05 7.95
C GLN A 83 -4.58 2.32 9.41
N LEU A 84 -5.52 3.00 10.07
CA LEU A 84 -5.38 3.56 11.40
C LEU A 84 -5.55 2.49 12.49
N CYS A 85 -6.46 1.55 12.25
CA CYS A 85 -6.93 0.62 13.28
C CYS A 85 -7.59 -0.59 12.60
N PRO A 86 -7.33 -1.83 13.06
CA PRO A 86 -7.94 -3.03 12.50
C PRO A 86 -9.26 -3.45 13.17
N ASP A 87 -9.59 -2.85 14.32
CA ASP A 87 -10.67 -3.28 15.22
C ASP A 87 -11.81 -2.27 15.38
N GLY A 88 -11.93 -1.34 14.43
CA GLY A 88 -12.94 -0.29 14.43
C GLY A 88 -14.37 -0.81 14.34
N ARG A 89 -15.32 0.12 14.52
CA ARG A 89 -16.77 -0.14 14.46
C ARG A 89 -17.43 0.91 13.58
N VAL A 90 -18.17 0.44 12.58
CA VAL A 90 -18.90 1.29 11.64
C VAL A 90 -20.35 0.82 11.60
N ALA A 91 -21.30 1.75 11.72
CA ALA A 91 -22.72 1.43 11.60
C ALA A 91 -22.98 0.74 10.25
N GLY A 92 -23.63 -0.43 10.29
CA GLY A 92 -23.88 -1.26 9.10
C GLY A 92 -22.86 -2.39 8.87
N ILE A 93 -21.77 -2.46 9.65
CA ILE A 93 -20.82 -3.59 9.61
C ILE A 93 -20.87 -4.35 10.94
N HIS A 94 -21.17 -5.65 10.86
CA HIS A 94 -21.12 -6.55 12.01
C HIS A 94 -19.68 -7.02 12.24
N GLY A 95 -19.16 -6.82 13.46
CA GLY A 95 -17.81 -7.25 13.82
C GLY A 95 -16.75 -6.13 13.73
N ALA A 96 -15.49 -6.52 13.87
CA ALA A 96 -14.34 -5.63 13.72
C ALA A 96 -14.13 -5.27 12.24
N VAL A 97 -13.73 -4.03 11.96
CA VAL A 97 -13.40 -3.60 10.61
C VAL A 97 -12.22 -2.63 10.60
N ASP A 98 -11.38 -2.77 9.57
CA ASP A 98 -10.27 -1.86 9.34
C ASP A 98 -10.75 -0.44 9.03
N ILE A 99 -10.22 0.54 9.75
CA ILE A 99 -10.48 1.96 9.54
C ILE A 99 -9.31 2.57 8.79
N ASN A 100 -9.63 3.25 7.70
CA ASN A 100 -8.66 3.86 6.80
C ASN A 100 -8.91 5.35 6.66
N VAL A 101 -7.83 6.13 6.65
CA VAL A 101 -7.86 7.58 6.50
C VAL A 101 -7.10 7.96 5.24
N PHE A 102 -7.74 8.78 4.40
CA PHE A 102 -7.08 9.38 3.25
C PHE A 102 -6.17 10.53 3.69
N ASN A 103 -4.94 10.58 3.17
CA ASN A 103 -3.97 11.61 3.50
C ASN A 103 -4.20 12.89 2.67
N GLY A 104 -5.32 13.57 2.94
CA GLY A 104 -5.68 14.83 2.28
C GLY A 104 -7.08 15.31 2.65
N TYR A 105 -7.42 16.51 2.20
CA TYR A 105 -8.75 17.10 2.40
C TYR A 105 -9.77 16.57 1.39
N GLN A 106 -11.05 16.88 1.62
CA GLN A 106 -12.18 16.41 0.82
C GLN A 106 -12.01 16.66 -0.69
N ASP A 107 -11.57 17.85 -1.11
CA ASP A 107 -11.36 18.15 -2.53
C ASP A 107 -10.30 17.26 -3.18
N ALA A 108 -9.23 16.97 -2.44
CA ALA A 108 -8.18 16.06 -2.90
C ALA A 108 -8.71 14.63 -3.00
N PHE A 109 -9.51 14.19 -2.04
CA PHE A 109 -10.16 12.87 -2.07
C PHE A 109 -11.14 12.74 -3.24
N THR A 110 -11.97 13.75 -3.49
CA THR A 110 -12.91 13.79 -4.62
C THR A 110 -12.16 13.66 -5.95
N LYS A 111 -11.09 14.46 -6.15
CA LYS A 111 -10.27 14.35 -7.36
C LYS A 111 -9.59 12.98 -7.49
N PHE A 112 -9.08 12.44 -6.37
CA PHE A 112 -8.44 11.13 -6.35
C PHE A 112 -9.42 10.03 -6.77
N SER A 113 -10.59 9.97 -6.13
CA SER A 113 -11.64 8.98 -6.38
C SER A 113 -12.28 9.06 -7.77
N GLN A 114 -12.12 10.16 -8.48
CA GLN A 114 -12.59 10.28 -9.87
C GLN A 114 -11.52 9.87 -10.90
N ASN A 115 -10.25 10.13 -10.60
CA ASN A 115 -9.14 9.93 -11.53
C ASN A 115 -8.42 8.59 -11.37
N GLU A 116 -8.43 8.02 -10.17
CA GLU A 116 -7.68 6.81 -9.81
C GLU A 116 -8.58 5.57 -9.75
N VAL A 117 -9.43 5.42 -10.77
CA VAL A 117 -10.45 4.38 -10.86
C VAL A 117 -10.22 3.50 -12.07
N VAL A 118 -10.22 2.18 -11.85
CA VAL A 118 -10.25 1.20 -12.93
C VAL A 118 -11.64 1.26 -13.56
N ARG A 119 -11.70 1.57 -14.85
CA ARG A 119 -12.94 1.65 -15.62
C ARG A 119 -13.24 0.33 -16.34
#